data_AF-A0A7S2N779-F1
#
_entry.id   AF-A0A7S2N779-F1
#
_cell.length_a   1.000
_cell.length_b   1.000
_cell.length_c   1.000
_cell.angle_alpha   90.00
_cell.angle_beta   90.00
_cell.angle_gamma   90.00
#
_symmetry.space_group_name_H-M   'P 1'
#
loop_
_entity.id
_entity.type
_entity.pdbx_description
1 polymer ?
#
loop_
_entity_poly.entity_id
_entity_poly.type
_entity_poly.pdbx_seq_one_letter_code
_entity_poly.pdbx_strand_id
1 'polypeptide(L)'
;VGRAALLAALGAAAAADGAGLVRVPVRKTESLVTLARAMVEQGTVSRDALRGGGGLPAAGKGGSTGEVPISDYQNAQFYGPVTIGGQEFNVIYDTGSSNVWVPSKKCGFLTCWFHKRYRQSDTYEEDGRIYKVMYGSG
;
A
#
# COMPACT_ATOMS: atom_id res chain seq x y z
N VAL A 1 -7.83 -42.45 -20.56
CA VAL A 1 -6.78 -42.07 -21.53
C VAL A 1 -7.10 -40.66 -22.04
N GLY A 2 -6.32 -39.67 -21.64
CA GLY A 2 -6.47 -38.27 -22.02
C GLY A 2 -5.15 -37.55 -21.79
N ARG A 3 -4.50 -37.14 -22.88
CA ARG A 3 -3.16 -36.54 -22.94
C ARG A 3 -3.27 -35.02 -22.81
N ALA A 4 -2.35 -34.41 -22.07
CA ALA A 4 -1.47 -33.32 -22.53
C ALA A 4 -0.75 -32.72 -21.31
N ALA A 5 0.55 -32.97 -21.20
CA ALA A 5 1.45 -32.17 -20.38
C ALA A 5 2.50 -31.60 -21.33
N LEU A 6 2.58 -30.27 -21.44
CA LEU A 6 3.65 -29.59 -22.15
C LEU A 6 4.15 -28.39 -21.34
N LEU A 7 5.26 -28.67 -20.65
CA LEU A 7 6.52 -27.92 -20.47
C LEU A 7 6.58 -26.39 -20.27
N ALA A 8 7.49 -26.07 -19.34
CA ALA A 8 8.43 -24.94 -19.24
C ALA A 8 8.06 -23.90 -18.17
N ALA A 9 8.97 -23.43 -17.30
CA ALA A 9 10.43 -23.46 -17.35
C ALA A 9 11.04 -23.58 -15.94
N LEU A 10 12.26 -24.13 -15.88
CA LEU A 10 13.14 -24.00 -14.72
C LEU A 10 13.43 -22.51 -14.47
N GLY A 11 13.13 -22.04 -13.26
CA GLY A 11 13.75 -20.86 -12.69
C GLY A 11 14.51 -21.28 -11.44
N ALA A 12 15.77 -21.67 -11.58
CA ALA A 12 16.66 -21.76 -10.43
C ALA A 12 16.87 -20.33 -9.92
N ALA A 13 16.34 -20.03 -8.73
CA ALA A 13 16.76 -18.82 -8.03
C ALA A 13 18.20 -19.05 -7.57
N ALA A 14 19.15 -18.39 -8.25
CA ALA A 14 20.54 -18.36 -7.85
C ALA A 14 20.63 -17.82 -6.41
N ALA A 15 21.31 -18.56 -5.55
CA ALA A 15 21.77 -18.03 -4.26
C ALA A 15 22.79 -16.93 -4.55
N ALA A 16 22.43 -15.68 -4.24
CA ALA A 16 23.38 -14.58 -4.25
C ALA A 16 24.07 -14.52 -2.88
N ASP A 17 25.31 -14.98 -2.84
CA ASP A 17 26.25 -14.70 -1.75
C ASP A 17 27.19 -13.58 -2.23
N GLY A 18 27.43 -12.57 -1.38
CA GLY A 18 28.30 -11.44 -1.67
C GLY A 18 27.62 -10.06 -1.53
N ALA A 19 28.30 -9.15 -0.83
CA ALA A 19 27.86 -7.79 -0.48
C ALA A 19 27.54 -6.90 -1.71
N GLY A 20 26.37 -7.15 -2.31
CA GLY A 20 25.75 -6.33 -3.34
C GLY A 20 24.78 -5.32 -2.72
N LEU A 21 24.62 -4.19 -3.40
CA LEU A 21 23.61 -3.20 -3.01
C LEU A 21 22.21 -3.79 -3.17
N VAL A 22 21.54 -4.08 -2.05
CA VAL A 22 20.14 -4.50 -2.03
C VAL A 22 19.27 -3.28 -2.28
N ARG A 23 18.52 -3.29 -3.38
CA ARG A 23 17.56 -2.24 -3.73
C ARG A 23 16.15 -2.80 -3.64
N VAL A 24 15.29 -2.12 -2.91
CA VAL A 24 13.87 -2.46 -2.84
C VAL A 24 13.09 -1.49 -3.75
N PRO A 25 12.42 -1.98 -4.81
CA PRO A 25 11.64 -1.12 -5.67
C PRO A 25 10.39 -0.61 -4.95
N VAL A 26 10.12 0.69 -5.06
CA VAL A 26 8.89 1.31 -4.54
C VAL A 26 8.01 1.79 -5.68
N ARG A 27 6.69 1.75 -5.46
CA ARG A 27 5.66 2.20 -6.39
C ARG A 27 4.95 3.41 -5.81
N LYS A 28 4.62 4.37 -6.67
CA LYS A 28 3.83 5.53 -6.28
C LYS A 28 2.34 5.19 -6.29
N THR A 29 1.61 5.55 -5.24
CA THR A 29 0.15 5.49 -5.20
C THR A 29 -0.44 6.59 -6.08
N GLU A 30 -1.45 6.26 -6.87
CA GLU A 30 -2.20 7.26 -7.62
C GLU A 30 -2.90 8.23 -6.66
N SER A 31 -2.76 9.53 -6.90
CA SER A 31 -3.42 10.51 -6.04
C SER A 31 -4.94 10.42 -6.20
N LEU A 32 -5.69 10.67 -5.12
CA LEU A 32 -7.16 10.76 -5.21
C LEU A 32 -7.61 11.80 -6.26
N VAL A 33 -6.82 12.85 -6.48
CA VAL A 33 -7.06 13.83 -7.54
C VAL A 33 -6.89 13.21 -8.93
N THR A 34 -5.86 12.38 -9.13
CA THR A 34 -5.63 11.65 -10.38
C THR A 34 -6.77 10.67 -10.63
N LEU A 35 -7.14 9.90 -9.61
CA LEU A 35 -8.25 8.94 -9.68
C LEU A 35 -9.57 9.64 -9.98
N ALA A 36 -9.88 10.75 -9.29
CA ALA A 36 -11.08 11.53 -9.54
C ALA A 36 -11.12 12.12 -10.96
N ARG A 37 -9.99 12.61 -11.48
CA ARG A 37 -9.90 13.06 -12.89
C ARG A 37 -10.15 11.92 -13.87
N ALA A 38 -9.54 10.76 -13.66
CA ALA A 38 -9.75 9.59 -14.50
C ALA A 38 -11.21 9.13 -14.48
N MET A 39 -11.88 9.15 -13.32
CA MET A 39 -13.29 8.81 -13.18
C MET A 39 -14.23 9.80 -13.91
N VAL A 40 -13.86 11.09 -13.97
CA VAL A 40 -14.58 12.11 -14.75
C VAL A 40 -14.37 11.89 -16.25
N GLU A 41 -13.14 11.63 -16.67
CA GLU A 41 -12.80 11.36 -18.07
C GLU A 41 -13.49 10.09 -18.59
N GLN A 42 -13.61 9.07 -17.75
CA GLN A 42 -14.32 7.82 -18.04
C GLN A 42 -15.85 7.96 -17.95
N GLY A 43 -16.38 9.14 -17.59
CA GLY A 43 -17.82 9.38 -17.46
C GLY A 43 -18.51 8.64 -16.31
N THR A 44 -17.75 7.96 -15.46
CA THR A 44 -18.27 7.25 -14.27
C THR A 44 -18.72 8.18 -13.15
N VAL A 45 -18.19 9.40 -13.10
CA VAL A 45 -18.55 10.43 -12.11
C VAL A 45 -18.75 11.76 -12.84
N SER A 46 -19.90 12.42 -12.62
CA SER A 46 -20.14 13.76 -13.16
C SER A 46 -19.29 14.80 -12.44
N ARG A 47 -18.84 15.83 -13.18
CA ARG A 47 -18.14 17.00 -12.63
C ARG A 47 -18.94 17.69 -11.51
N ASP A 48 -20.26 17.60 -11.57
CA ASP A 48 -21.16 18.16 -10.55
C ASP A 48 -21.19 17.33 -9.26
N ALA A 49 -20.99 16.01 -9.34
CA ALA A 49 -20.90 15.14 -8.17
C ALA A 49 -19.63 15.42 -7.34
N LEU A 50 -18.52 15.83 -7.97
CA LEU A 50 -17.29 16.27 -7.27
C LEU A 50 -17.41 17.68 -6.66
N ARG A 51 -18.39 18.48 -7.09
CA ARG A 51 -18.68 19.80 -6.50
C ARG A 51 -19.64 19.73 -5.32
N GLY A 52 -20.44 18.67 -5.22
CA GLY A 52 -21.60 18.59 -4.34
C GLY A 52 -21.41 18.00 -2.94
N GLY A 53 -20.24 17.45 -2.57
CA GLY A 53 -20.09 16.85 -1.24
C GLY A 53 -18.65 16.53 -0.86
N GLY A 54 -18.15 17.19 0.18
CA GLY A 54 -16.85 16.90 0.80
C GLY A 54 -15.67 17.38 -0.03
N GLY A 55 -15.30 18.65 0.12
CA GLY A 55 -14.23 19.28 -0.65
C GLY A 55 -12.95 18.44 -0.73
N LEU A 56 -12.57 18.08 -1.96
CA LEU A 56 -11.15 17.97 -2.28
C LEU A 56 -10.51 19.30 -1.85
N PRO A 57 -9.41 19.31 -1.07
CA PRO A 57 -8.81 20.56 -0.66
C PRO A 57 -8.52 21.36 -1.92
N ALA A 58 -9.21 22.50 -2.05
CA ALA A 58 -8.91 23.47 -3.07
C ALA A 58 -7.41 23.77 -2.93
N ALA A 59 -6.67 23.65 -4.03
CA ALA A 59 -5.31 24.17 -4.09
C ALA A 59 -5.36 25.61 -3.53
N GLY A 60 -4.72 25.82 -2.38
CA GLY A 60 -4.87 27.03 -1.60
C GLY A 60 -4.61 28.26 -2.46
N LYS A 61 -5.48 29.26 -2.36
CA LYS A 61 -5.18 30.60 -2.88
C LYS A 61 -3.95 31.10 -2.13
N GLY A 62 -2.82 31.22 -2.84
CA GLY A 62 -1.57 31.73 -2.30
C GLY A 62 -1.75 33.14 -1.75
N GLY A 63 -1.61 33.26 -0.42
CA GLY A 63 -1.44 34.53 0.27
C GLY A 63 -0.02 35.05 0.11
N SER A 64 0.13 36.38 0.03
CA SER A 64 1.35 37.12 -0.31
C SER A 64 2.37 37.20 0.83
N THR A 65 2.86 36.08 1.31
CA THR A 65 4.08 35.96 2.13
C THR A 65 4.75 34.66 1.72
N GLY A 66 6.08 34.53 1.87
CA GLY A 66 6.88 33.36 1.45
C GLY A 66 6.56 32.02 2.13
N GLU A 67 5.29 31.76 2.38
CA GLU A 67 4.71 30.54 2.92
C GLU A 67 4.59 29.55 1.77
N VAL A 68 5.44 28.52 1.81
CA VAL A 68 5.31 27.37 0.90
C VAL A 68 4.18 26.51 1.45
N PRO A 69 3.01 26.42 0.78
CA PRO A 69 1.92 25.61 1.28
C PRO A 69 2.33 24.14 1.27
N ILE A 70 2.58 23.58 2.47
CA ILE A 70 2.77 22.15 2.66
C ILE A 70 1.39 21.57 2.96
N SER A 71 0.84 20.86 2.00
CA SER A 71 -0.40 20.09 2.19
C SER A 71 -0.05 18.71 2.73
N ASP A 72 -0.58 18.37 3.92
CA ASP A 72 -0.61 17.00 4.38
C ASP A 72 -1.68 16.23 3.59
N TYR A 73 -1.24 15.32 2.74
CA TYR A 73 -2.14 14.52 1.92
C TYR A 73 -2.53 13.20 2.60
N GLN A 74 -2.14 12.95 3.86
CA GLN A 74 -2.35 11.68 4.58
C GLN A 74 -1.98 10.42 3.75
N ASN A 75 -1.08 10.60 2.79
CA ASN A 75 -0.81 9.62 1.75
C ASN A 75 0.57 9.03 2.00
N ALA A 76 0.58 7.76 2.36
CA ALA A 76 1.71 6.93 1.99
C ALA A 76 1.77 6.85 0.46
N GLN A 77 2.53 7.78 -0.12
CA GLN A 77 2.66 7.93 -1.56
C GLN A 77 3.50 6.83 -2.17
N PHE A 78 4.36 6.19 -1.40
CA PHE A 78 5.21 5.10 -1.87
C PHE A 78 5.01 3.87 -1.01
N TYR A 79 4.81 2.73 -1.68
CA TYR A 79 4.77 1.43 -1.04
C TYR A 79 5.66 0.46 -1.82
N GLY A 80 6.07 -0.63 -1.20
CA GLY A 80 6.80 -1.67 -1.90
C GLY A 80 6.58 -3.05 -1.28
N PRO A 81 7.15 -4.07 -1.90
CA PRO A 81 6.89 -5.45 -1.54
C PRO A 81 7.73 -5.89 -0.34
N VAL A 82 7.11 -6.69 0.54
CA VAL A 82 7.78 -7.52 1.55
C VAL A 82 7.19 -8.92 1.51
N THR A 83 7.95 -9.95 1.90
CA THR A 83 7.42 -11.31 2.01
C THR A 83 7.47 -11.77 3.46
N ILE A 84 6.32 -12.21 3.99
CA ILE A 84 6.17 -12.69 5.37
C ILE A 84 5.56 -14.09 5.30
N GLY A 85 6.29 -15.11 5.77
CA GLY A 85 5.80 -16.50 5.77
C GLY A 85 5.34 -16.97 4.38
N GLY A 86 6.11 -16.65 3.33
CA GLY A 86 5.78 -16.96 1.94
C GLY A 86 4.66 -16.12 1.31
N GLN A 87 4.15 -15.09 1.99
CA GLN A 87 3.09 -14.23 1.49
C GLN A 87 3.61 -12.81 1.22
N GLU A 88 3.46 -12.35 -0.02
CA GLU A 88 3.86 -10.98 -0.40
C GLU A 88 2.87 -9.91 0.11
N PHE A 89 3.32 -8.79 0.66
CA PHE A 89 2.50 -7.66 1.05
C PHE A 89 3.08 -6.37 0.48
N ASN A 90 2.19 -5.43 0.16
CA ASN A 90 2.58 -4.05 -0.11
C ASN A 90 2.56 -3.28 1.21
N VAL A 91 3.69 -2.71 1.60
CA VAL A 91 3.85 -1.95 2.85
C VAL A 91 4.45 -0.58 2.59
N ILE A 92 4.27 0.29 3.57
CA ILE A 92 4.82 1.63 3.60
C ILE A 92 6.16 1.55 4.34
N TYR A 93 7.22 2.08 3.74
CA TYR A 93 8.52 2.21 4.41
C TYR A 93 8.53 3.51 5.21
N ASP A 94 8.12 3.42 6.47
CA ASP A 94 7.99 4.56 7.37
C ASP A 94 9.25 4.74 8.23
N THR A 95 9.98 5.84 8.01
CA THR A 95 11.17 6.19 8.81
C THR A 95 10.83 6.75 10.20
N GLY A 96 9.56 7.07 10.45
CA GLY A 96 9.07 7.61 11.72
C GLY A 96 8.68 6.55 12.75
N SER A 97 8.77 5.26 12.41
CA SER A 97 8.43 4.15 13.29
C SER A 97 9.46 3.03 13.23
N SER A 98 9.36 2.06 14.13
CA SER A 98 10.28 0.91 14.22
C SER A 98 9.55 -0.43 14.24
N ASN A 99 8.28 -0.44 13.83
CA ASN A 99 7.43 -1.62 13.88
C ASN A 99 7.13 -2.15 12.48
N VAL A 100 6.91 -3.46 12.38
CA VAL A 100 6.38 -4.11 11.18
C VAL A 100 5.04 -4.72 11.56
N TRP A 101 3.99 -4.36 10.83
CA TRP A 101 2.64 -4.90 11.02
C TRP A 101 1.94 -5.08 9.67
N VAL A 102 1.11 -6.12 9.57
CA VAL A 102 0.25 -6.37 8.42
C VAL A 102 -1.15 -6.79 8.90
N PRO A 103 -2.22 -6.57 8.11
CA PRO A 103 -3.56 -6.99 8.50
C PRO A 103 -3.64 -8.51 8.72
N SER A 104 -4.23 -8.95 9.83
CA SER A 104 -4.45 -10.37 10.11
C SER A 104 -5.73 -10.88 9.42
N LYS A 105 -5.78 -12.18 9.07
CA LYS A 105 -7.05 -12.85 8.69
C LYS A 105 -8.11 -12.73 9.79
N LYS A 106 -7.70 -12.57 11.06
CA LYS A 106 -8.56 -12.36 12.23
C LYS A 106 -9.14 -10.93 12.30
N CYS A 107 -8.70 -9.98 11.47
CA CYS A 107 -9.23 -8.63 11.45
C CYS A 107 -10.67 -8.60 10.91
N GLY A 108 -11.61 -8.10 11.73
CA GLY A 108 -13.03 -7.97 11.39
C GLY A 108 -13.47 -6.59 10.91
N PHE A 109 -12.58 -5.58 10.90
CA PHE A 109 -12.91 -4.25 10.40
C PHE A 109 -13.12 -4.26 8.88
N LEU A 110 -14.07 -3.45 8.40
CA LEU A 110 -14.39 -3.35 6.97
C LEU A 110 -13.18 -2.95 6.12
N THR A 111 -12.30 -2.09 6.64
CA THR A 111 -11.08 -1.64 5.97
C THR A 111 -10.10 -2.80 5.69
N CYS A 112 -10.03 -3.79 6.57
CA CYS A 112 -9.18 -4.97 6.36
C CYS A 112 -9.65 -5.86 5.20
N TRP A 113 -10.91 -5.73 4.75
CA TRP A 113 -11.43 -6.50 3.62
C TRP A 113 -10.82 -6.05 2.28
N PHE A 114 -10.48 -4.77 2.18
CA PHE A 114 -9.84 -4.18 0.99
C PHE A 114 -8.33 -4.44 0.93
N HIS A 115 -7.75 -5.10 1.94
CA HIS A 115 -6.33 -5.37 2.03
C HIS A 115 -6.04 -6.87 2.04
N LYS A 116 -4.86 -7.24 1.52
CA LYS A 116 -4.35 -8.59 1.71
C LYS A 116 -4.14 -8.83 3.22
N ARG A 117 -4.62 -9.97 3.69
CA ARG A 117 -4.55 -10.37 5.10
C ARG A 117 -3.63 -11.57 5.28
N TYR A 118 -2.75 -11.50 6.27
CA TYR A 118 -1.86 -12.58 6.66
C TYR A 118 -2.63 -13.80 7.14
N ARG A 119 -2.27 -14.95 6.57
CA ARG A 119 -2.71 -16.27 7.01
C ARG A 119 -1.52 -16.99 7.62
N GLN A 120 -1.78 -17.94 8.52
CA GLN A 120 -0.74 -18.76 9.11
C GLN A 120 0.08 -19.46 8.02
N SER A 121 1.40 -19.53 8.24
CA SER A 121 2.39 -20.18 7.36
C SER A 121 3.14 -21.25 8.15
N ASP A 122 3.91 -22.10 7.46
CA ASP A 122 4.67 -23.18 8.11
C ASP A 122 5.78 -22.66 9.04
N THR A 123 6.24 -21.42 8.82
CA THR A 123 7.24 -20.73 9.65
C THR A 123 6.60 -19.80 10.70
N TYR A 124 5.29 -19.90 10.92
CA TYR A 124 4.60 -19.06 11.90
C TYR A 124 4.82 -19.60 13.32
N GLU A 125 5.29 -18.72 14.20
CA GLU A 125 5.31 -18.95 15.64
C GLU A 125 4.47 -17.87 16.33
N GLU A 126 3.64 -18.29 17.28
CA GLU A 126 2.76 -17.38 18.01
C GLU A 126 3.50 -16.66 19.13
N ASP A 127 3.48 -15.33 19.12
CA ASP A 127 4.00 -14.48 20.22
C ASP A 127 2.95 -14.33 21.35
N GLY A 128 1.68 -14.18 21.00
CA GLY A 128 0.54 -14.09 21.96
C GLY A 128 0.40 -12.77 22.72
N ARG A 129 1.41 -11.89 22.70
CA ARG A 129 1.35 -10.55 23.32
C ARG A 129 0.37 -9.62 22.59
N ILE A 130 -0.33 -8.79 23.35
CA ILE A 130 -1.20 -7.74 22.79
C ILE A 130 -0.31 -6.59 22.31
N TYR A 131 -0.46 -6.22 21.04
CA TYR A 131 0.22 -5.07 20.44
C TYR A 131 -0.80 -3.97 20.12
N LYS A 132 -0.46 -2.73 20.46
CA LYS A 132 -1.23 -1.52 20.12
C LYS A 132 -0.25 -0.47 19.60
N VAL A 133 -0.59 0.14 18.48
CA VAL A 133 0.17 1.23 17.86
C VAL A 133 -0.79 2.38 17.59
N MET A 134 -0.33 3.60 17.81
CA MET A 134 -1.07 4.83 17.56
C MET A 134 -0.23 5.66 16.59
N TYR A 135 -0.83 6.09 15.49
CA TYR A 135 -0.23 7.08 14.61
C TYR A 135 -0.91 8.43 14.82
N GLY A 136 -0.40 9.51 14.21
CA GLY A 136 -1.03 10.83 14.32
C GLY A 136 -2.49 10.86 13.83
N SER A 137 -2.86 9.92 12.95
CA SER A 137 -4.22 9.70 12.46
C SER A 137 -5.14 8.93 13.43
N GLY A 138 -4.60 8.36 14.50
CA GLY A 138 -5.26 7.42 15.40
C GLY A 138 -4.70 6.01 15.36
#